data_AF-A0A4Z2CKW3-F1
#
_entry.id   AF-A0A4Z2CKW3-F1
#
_cell.length_a   1.000
_cell.length_b   1.000
_cell.length_c   1.000
_cell.angle_alpha   90.00
_cell.angle_beta   90.00
_cell.angle_gamma   90.00
#
_symmetry.space_group_name_H-M   'P 1'
#
loop_
_entity.id
_entity.type
_entity.pdbx_description
1 polymer ?
#
loop_
_entity_poly.entity_id
_entity_poly.type
_entity_poly.pdbx_seq_one_letter_code
_entity_poly.pdbx_strand_id
1 'polypeptide(L)'
;MEIICDTFSIRGVARLRSRSAFLRGLWLCFVLIMTIGLLLTTYLLVQDYLLYDVLVNIHVALDTKSPFPALTICHHQPFSQNAYNLWRNNDVMSP
;
A
#
# COMPACT_ATOMS: atom_id res chain seq x y z
N MET A 1 22.18 -37.91 -12.47
CA MET A 1 21.49 -36.93 -11.60
C MET A 1 22.33 -36.62 -10.35
N GLU A 2 23.66 -36.67 -10.43
CA GLU A 2 24.54 -36.40 -9.27
C GLU A 2 25.01 -34.94 -9.26
N ILE A 3 25.24 -34.36 -10.45
CA ILE A 3 25.85 -33.03 -10.59
C ILE A 3 24.87 -31.92 -10.20
N ILE A 4 23.57 -32.09 -10.49
CA ILE A 4 22.53 -31.06 -10.29
C ILE A 4 22.21 -30.85 -8.81
N CYS A 5 22.41 -31.88 -7.96
CA CYS A 5 22.14 -31.80 -6.53
C CYS A 5 23.25 -31.10 -5.74
N ASP A 6 24.50 -31.20 -6.18
CA ASP A 6 25.65 -30.56 -5.53
C ASP A 6 25.82 -29.09 -5.92
N THR A 7 25.34 -28.70 -7.10
CA THR A 7 25.39 -27.28 -7.56
C THR A 7 24.22 -26.44 -7.07
N PHE A 8 23.15 -27.05 -6.57
CA PHE A 8 21.99 -26.31 -6.08
C PHE A 8 22.22 -25.84 -4.64
N SER A 9 22.36 -24.51 -4.45
CA SER A 9 22.50 -23.87 -3.12
C SER A 9 21.28 -24.03 -2.19
N ILE A 10 20.27 -24.81 -2.59
CA ILE A 10 19.09 -25.08 -1.77
C ILE A 10 19.50 -25.97 -0.59
N ARG A 11 19.44 -25.40 0.61
CA ARG A 11 19.62 -26.12 1.87
C ARG A 11 18.61 -27.28 1.95
N GLY A 12 19.09 -28.52 1.86
CA GLY A 12 18.26 -29.73 1.99
C GLY A 12 18.45 -30.76 0.87
N VAL A 13 18.94 -30.35 -0.30
CA VAL A 13 19.13 -31.27 -1.45
C VAL A 13 20.22 -32.31 -1.16
N ALA A 14 21.26 -31.95 -0.41
CA ALA A 14 22.32 -32.88 0.02
C ALA A 14 21.80 -34.05 0.90
N ARG A 15 20.65 -33.89 1.58
CA ARG A 15 20.04 -34.94 2.42
C ARG A 15 19.20 -35.94 1.62
N LEU A 16 19.00 -35.69 0.33
CA LEU A 16 18.39 -36.62 -0.61
C LEU A 16 19.29 -37.85 -0.87
N ARG A 17 20.57 -37.76 -0.51
CA ARG A 17 21.55 -38.87 -0.47
C ARG A 17 21.41 -39.74 0.80
N SER A 18 20.20 -39.94 1.30
CA SER A 18 19.95 -40.91 2.37
C SER A 18 19.72 -42.30 1.78
N ARG A 19 20.33 -43.34 2.37
CA ARG A 19 20.27 -44.73 1.89
C ARG A 19 18.85 -45.34 1.96
N SER A 20 17.98 -44.78 2.80
CA SER A 20 16.60 -45.25 2.99
C SER A 20 15.63 -44.49 2.07
N ALA A 21 14.85 -45.24 1.28
CA ALA A 21 13.83 -44.69 0.39
C ALA A 21 12.75 -43.87 1.13
N PHE A 22 12.42 -44.25 2.38
CA PHE A 22 11.46 -43.53 3.21
C PHE A 22 11.95 -42.14 3.60
N LEU A 23 13.20 -42.04 4.09
CA LEU A 23 13.81 -40.75 4.42
C LEU A 23 13.90 -39.86 3.17
N ARG A 24 14.20 -40.43 2.01
CA ARG A 24 14.28 -39.68 0.75
C ARG A 24 12.92 -39.10 0.35
N GLY A 25 11.85 -39.87 0.49
CA GLY A 25 10.47 -39.40 0.26
C GLY A 25 10.07 -38.27 1.21
N LEU A 26 10.35 -38.42 2.51
CA LEU A 26 10.08 -37.39 3.51
C LEU A 26 10.80 -36.06 3.16
N TRP A 27 12.07 -36.13 2.77
CA TRP A 27 12.85 -34.96 2.37
C TRP A 27 12.31 -34.30 1.10
N LEU A 28 11.86 -35.08 0.11
CA LEU A 28 11.21 -34.53 -1.09
C LEU A 28 9.91 -33.82 -0.74
N CYS A 29 9.05 -34.44 0.06
CA CYS A 29 7.80 -33.82 0.51
C CYS A 29 8.08 -32.51 1.25
N PHE A 30 9.07 -32.49 2.15
CA PHE A 30 9.46 -31.28 2.86
C PHE A 30 9.92 -30.16 1.91
N VAL A 31 10.82 -30.46 0.97
CA VAL A 31 11.32 -29.46 0.01
C VAL A 31 10.19 -28.97 -0.89
N LEU A 32 9.30 -29.85 -1.36
CA LEU A 32 8.13 -29.48 -2.15
C LEU A 32 7.19 -28.55 -1.38
N ILE A 33 6.84 -28.89 -0.14
CA ILE A 33 5.98 -28.06 0.71
C ILE A 33 6.60 -26.69 0.93
N MET A 34 7.90 -26.62 1.25
CA MET A 34 8.59 -25.34 1.45
C MET A 34 8.65 -24.50 0.17
N THR A 35 8.83 -25.14 -0.99
CA THR A 35 8.86 -24.45 -2.29
C THR A 35 7.49 -23.91 -2.66
N ILE A 36 6.43 -24.69 -2.47
CA ILE A 36 5.04 -24.24 -2.67
C ILE A 36 4.70 -23.10 -1.71
N GLY A 37 5.09 -23.22 -0.44
CA GLY A 37 4.91 -22.16 0.55
C GLY A 37 5.60 -20.87 0.15
N LEU A 38 6.84 -20.94 -0.32
CA LEU A 38 7.59 -19.78 -0.82
C LEU A 38 6.90 -19.13 -2.03
N LEU A 39 6.44 -19.93 -3.00
CA LEU A 39 5.74 -19.40 -4.17
C LEU A 39 4.43 -18.70 -3.79
N LEU A 40 3.66 -19.29 -2.87
CA LEU A 40 2.41 -18.71 -2.40
C LEU A 40 2.65 -17.40 -1.65
N THR A 41 3.58 -17.36 -0.70
CA THR A 41 3.88 -16.12 0.06
C THR A 41 4.43 -15.03 -0.85
N THR A 42 5.28 -15.38 -1.81
CA THR A 42 5.78 -14.43 -2.81
C THR A 42 4.65 -13.88 -3.68
N TYR A 43 3.72 -14.73 -4.12
CA TYR A 43 2.56 -14.30 -4.90
C TYR A 43 1.70 -13.30 -4.13
N LEU A 44 1.37 -13.61 -2.86
CA LEU A 44 0.59 -12.71 -2.02
C LEU A 44 1.31 -11.37 -1.81
N LEU A 45 2.61 -11.41 -1.54
CA LEU A 45 3.41 -10.19 -1.37
C LEU A 45 3.42 -9.32 -2.63
N VAL A 46 3.50 -9.93 -3.82
CA VAL A 46 3.43 -9.20 -5.09
C VAL A 46 2.04 -8.58 -5.30
N GLN A 47 0.98 -9.31 -4.97
CA GLN A 47 -0.38 -8.77 -5.04
C GLN A 47 -0.54 -7.56 -4.10
N ASP A 48 -0.10 -7.67 -2.85
CA ASP A 48 -0.14 -6.58 -1.88
C ASP A 48 0.69 -5.36 -2.36
N TYR A 49 1.85 -5.61 -2.97
CA TYR A 49 2.66 -4.54 -3.56
C TYR A 49 1.93 -3.81 -4.70
N LEU A 50 1.22 -4.55 -5.56
CA LEU A 50 0.47 -3.99 -6.69
C LEU A 50 -0.84 -3.32 -6.28
N LEU A 51 -1.30 -3.51 -5.04
CA LEU A 51 -2.41 -2.72 -4.49
C LEU A 51 -1.99 -1.28 -4.18
N TYR A 52 -0.68 -1.00 -4.15
CA TYR A 52 -0.13 0.33 -3.84
C TYR A 52 -0.73 0.92 -2.55
N ASP A 53 -0.96 0.08 -1.54
CA ASP A 53 -1.52 0.53 -0.29
C ASP A 53 -0.53 1.46 0.44
N VAL A 54 -1.03 2.59 0.94
CA VAL A 54 -0.21 3.62 1.57
C VAL A 54 -0.63 3.75 3.02
N LEU A 55 0.29 3.40 3.93
CA LEU A 55 0.08 3.61 5.35
C LEU A 55 0.37 5.08 5.70
N VAL A 56 -0.70 5.83 6.01
CA VAL A 56 -0.59 7.22 6.48
C VAL A 56 -0.41 7.21 7.99
N ASN A 57 0.79 7.57 8.45
CA ASN A 57 1.10 7.70 9.86
C ASN A 57 0.89 9.15 10.32
N ILE A 58 -0.17 9.39 11.10
CA ILE A 58 -0.56 10.74 11.55
C ILE A 58 0.15 11.05 12.86
N HIS A 59 1.06 12.03 12.82
CA HIS A 59 1.72 12.57 14.01
C HIS A 59 1.35 14.02 14.22
N VAL A 60 1.07 14.39 15.47
CA VAL A 60 0.82 15.77 15.87
C VAL A 60 2.14 16.38 16.34
N ALA A 61 2.70 17.29 15.56
CA ALA A 61 3.94 17.99 15.91
C ALA A 61 3.61 19.34 16.55
N LEU A 62 3.65 19.40 17.89
CA LEU A 62 3.21 20.56 18.68
C LEU A 62 4.15 21.79 18.55
N ASP A 63 5.45 21.57 18.35
CA ASP A 63 6.46 22.64 18.30
C ASP A 63 6.85 23.07 16.88
N THR A 64 6.00 22.80 15.88
CA THR A 64 6.29 23.19 14.50
C THR A 64 5.84 24.63 14.22
N LYS A 65 6.77 25.48 13.78
CA LYS A 65 6.46 26.83 13.31
C LYS A 65 5.67 26.75 12.00
N SER A 66 4.34 26.79 12.10
CA SER A 66 3.44 26.84 10.95
C SER A 66 3.35 28.28 10.39
N PRO A 67 3.35 28.48 9.06
CA PRO A 67 3.05 29.79 8.49
C PRO A 67 1.65 30.24 8.89
N PHE A 68 1.46 31.55 9.07
CA PHE A 68 0.13 32.11 9.31
C PHE A 68 -0.78 31.80 8.09
N PRO A 69 -1.99 31.25 8.29
CA PRO A 69 -2.84 30.81 7.20
C PRO A 69 -3.43 31.99 6.44
N ALA A 70 -3.81 31.75 5.17
CA ALA A 70 -4.62 32.71 4.43
C ALA A 70 -6.01 32.81 5.08
N LEU A 71 -6.40 34.01 5.48
CA LEU A 71 -7.74 34.29 6.01
C LEU A 71 -8.58 34.92 4.91
N THR A 72 -9.68 34.27 4.55
CA THR A 72 -10.70 34.83 3.66
C THR A 72 -11.93 35.16 4.48
N ILE A 73 -12.27 36.44 4.57
CA ILE A 73 -13.44 36.92 5.31
C ILE A 73 -14.45 37.43 4.29
N CYS A 74 -15.63 36.84 4.29
CA CYS A 74 -16.75 37.28 3.46
C CYS A 74 -17.71 38.13 4.27
N HIS A 75 -18.27 39.15 3.63
CA HIS A 75 -19.36 39.92 4.21
C HIS A 75 -20.64 39.06 4.25
N HIS A 76 -21.43 39.18 5.32
CA HIS A 76 -22.66 38.38 5.48
C HIS A 76 -23.72 38.73 4.42
N GLN A 77 -23.80 40.00 4.03
CA GLN A 77 -24.70 40.41 2.95
C GLN A 77 -24.02 40.22 1.60
N PRO A 78 -24.63 39.47 0.67
CA PRO A 78 -24.01 39.13 -0.61
C PRO A 78 -23.86 40.33 -1.56
N PHE A 79 -24.55 41.45 -1.30
CA PHE A 79 -24.54 42.64 -2.16
C PHE A 79 -24.46 43.92 -1.33
N SER A 80 -23.98 45.00 -1.96
CA SER A 80 -24.09 46.35 -1.40
C SER A 80 -25.55 46.81 -1.37
N GLN A 81 -25.87 47.79 -0.52
CA GLN A 81 -27.23 48.32 -0.40
C GLN A 81 -27.76 48.85 -1.75
N ASN A 82 -26.88 49.42 -2.58
CA ASN A 82 -27.25 49.89 -3.91
C ASN A 82 -27.65 48.74 -4.84
N ALA A 83 -26.85 47.67 -4.88
CA ALA A 83 -27.15 46.48 -5.68
C ALA A 83 -28.46 45.81 -5.21
N TYR A 84 -28.72 45.80 -3.90
CA TYR A 84 -29.98 45.33 -3.35
C TYR A 84 -31.18 46.17 -3.82
N ASN A 85 -31.05 47.51 -3.86
CA ASN A 85 -32.11 48.38 -4.36
C ASN A 85 -32.39 48.14 -5.84
N LEU A 86 -31.33 48.00 -6.66
CA LEU A 86 -31.46 47.68 -8.09
C LEU A 86 -32.13 46.32 -8.32
N TRP A 87 -31.74 45.29 -7.57
CA TRP A 87 -32.38 43.98 -7.62
C TRP A 87 -33.85 44.04 -7.21
N ARG A 88 -34.15 44.72 -6.09
CA ARG A 88 -35.51 44.92 -5.58
C ARG A 88 -36.40 45.61 -6.62
N ASN A 89 -35.84 46.52 -7.42
CA ASN A 89 -36.56 47.26 -8.45
C ASN A 89 -36.69 46.49 -9.77
N ASN A 90 -36.16 45.26 -9.87
CA ASN A 90 -36.03 44.48 -11.11
C ASN A 90 -35.16 45.15 -12.20
N ASP A 91 -34.28 46.08 -11.82
CA ASP A 91 -33.35 46.74 -12.74
C ASP A 91 -32.19 45.80 -13.12
N VAL A 92 -31.92 44.79 -12.29
CA VAL A 92 -30.90 43.76 -12.52
C VAL A 92 -31.45 42.37 -12.17
N MET A 93 -31.06 41.37 -12.97
CA MET A 93 -31.37 39.95 -12.68
C MET A 93 -30.75 39.56 -11.34
N SER A 94 -31.40 38.64 -10.61
CA SER A 94 -30.83 38.09 -9.37
C SER A 94 -29.42 37.55 -9.65
N PRO A 95 -28.42 37.94 -8.86
CA PRO A 95 -27.08 37.37 -8.94
C PRO A 95 -27.06 35.88 -8.62
#